data_AF-A0A1X6WSV0-F1
#
_entry.id   AF-A0A1X6WSV0-F1
#
_cell.length_a   1.000
_cell.length_b   1.000
_cell.length_c   1.000
_cell.angle_alpha   90.00
_cell.angle_beta   90.00
_cell.angle_gamma   90.00
#
_symmetry.space_group_name_H-M   'P 1'
#
loop_
_entity.id
_entity.type
_entity.pdbx_description
1 polymer ?
#
loop_
_entity_poly.entity_id
_entity_poly.type
_entity_poly.pdbx_seq_one_letter_code
_entity_poly.pdbx_strand_id
1 'polypeptide(L)'
;MDLDALWDQIVAEWDEAGTMKASWRPRAFRDGRKLYTLRFPDGWWIDITATDTIAALADLHARPWPTTEGPSDTPLTLAHLTGDDRTLTTAIAGVLRERVTLDDGSLPMGIQFLSKHGHPRGGSGVCWAYWMRYADNGLPEPVEVSVRSVIGEDDPDLRAAQSYCKFKSR
;
A
#
# COMPACT_ATOMS: atom_id res chain seq x y z
N MET A 1 2.44 0.22 46.15
CA MET A 1 2.13 1.22 45.11
C MET A 1 0.92 1.98 45.63
N ASP A 2 1.04 3.30 45.73
CA ASP A 2 -0.04 4.17 46.19
C ASP A 2 -1.19 4.15 45.15
N LEU A 3 -2.43 4.23 45.62
CA LEU A 3 -3.62 4.24 44.77
C LEU A 3 -3.63 5.49 43.88
N ASP A 4 -3.12 6.61 44.38
CA ASP A 4 -3.00 7.85 43.62
C ASP A 4 -1.93 7.73 42.52
N ALA A 5 -0.80 7.08 42.80
CA ALA A 5 0.24 6.82 41.80
C ALA A 5 -0.22 5.85 40.70
N LEU A 6 -1.04 4.85 41.04
CA LEU A 6 -1.66 3.95 40.07
C LEU A 6 -2.70 4.68 39.22
N TRP A 7 -3.48 5.55 39.83
CA TRP A 7 -4.47 6.38 39.13
C TRP A 7 -3.80 7.35 38.14
N ASP A 8 -2.71 8.00 38.53
CA ASP A 8 -1.93 8.88 37.65
C ASP A 8 -1.33 8.11 36.45
N GLN A 9 -0.89 6.86 36.66
CA GLN A 9 -0.44 6.00 35.56
C GLN A 9 -1.57 5.63 34.60
N ILE A 10 -2.73 5.24 35.13
CA ILE A 10 -3.91 4.90 34.30
C ILE A 10 -4.38 6.12 33.51
N VAL A 11 -4.43 7.29 34.14
CA VAL A 11 -4.81 8.54 33.47
C VAL A 11 -3.79 8.92 32.40
N ALA A 12 -2.49 8.77 32.67
CA ALA A 12 -1.44 9.00 31.67
C ALA A 12 -1.55 8.04 30.48
N GLU A 13 -1.78 6.74 30.73
CA GLU A 13 -2.01 5.73 29.69
C GLU A 13 -3.29 6.00 28.90
N TRP A 14 -4.36 6.48 29.54
CA TRP A 14 -5.61 6.82 28.88
C TRP A 14 -5.53 8.11 28.06
N ASP A 15 -4.78 9.11 28.54
CA ASP A 15 -4.45 10.30 27.76
C ASP A 15 -3.56 9.95 26.56
N GLU A 16 -2.64 8.99 26.71
CA GLU A 16 -1.81 8.46 25.63
C GLU A 16 -2.62 7.61 24.63
N ALA A 17 -3.57 6.80 25.12
CA ALA A 17 -4.45 5.94 24.34
C ALA A 17 -5.63 6.70 23.69
N GLY A 18 -5.90 7.92 24.15
CA GLY A 18 -6.78 8.87 23.50
C GLY A 18 -8.28 8.67 23.77
N THR A 19 -8.72 8.88 25.02
CA THR A 19 -10.10 9.32 25.31
C THR A 19 -10.33 10.71 24.71
N MET A 20 -10.51 10.76 23.39
CA MET A 20 -10.35 12.00 22.64
C MET A 20 -11.65 12.72 22.33
N LYS A 21 -11.57 14.06 22.40
CA LYS A 21 -12.52 14.97 21.77
C LYS A 21 -12.55 14.71 20.26
N ALA A 22 -13.70 14.96 19.63
CA ALA A 22 -13.84 14.91 18.17
C ALA A 22 -12.71 15.68 17.47
N SER A 23 -12.21 15.15 16.35
CA SER A 23 -11.10 15.71 15.55
C SER A 23 -9.69 15.58 16.15
N TRP A 24 -9.44 14.68 17.10
CA TRP A 24 -8.08 14.37 17.55
C TRP A 24 -7.64 12.98 17.08
N ARG A 25 -6.33 12.78 16.89
CA ARG A 25 -5.65 11.51 16.59
C ARG A 25 -4.58 11.25 17.65
N PRO A 26 -4.43 10.03 18.20
CA PRO A 26 -3.47 9.77 19.28
C PRO A 26 -2.04 9.88 18.75
N ARG A 27 -1.10 10.37 19.59
CA ARG A 27 0.33 10.40 19.27
C ARG A 27 0.86 9.07 18.76
N ALA A 28 0.41 7.98 19.38
CA ALA A 28 0.78 6.62 19.02
C ALA A 28 0.54 6.30 17.52
N PHE A 29 -0.42 6.97 16.86
CA PHE A 29 -0.59 6.82 15.42
C PHE A 29 0.66 7.27 14.64
N ARG A 30 1.24 8.39 15.03
CA ARG A 30 2.44 8.97 14.40
C ARG A 30 3.69 8.23 14.84
N ASP A 31 3.88 8.04 16.13
CA ASP A 31 5.12 7.49 16.70
C ASP A 31 5.32 6.01 16.34
N GLY A 32 4.22 5.27 16.12
CA GLY A 32 4.26 3.90 15.62
C GLY A 32 4.53 3.78 14.12
N ARG A 33 4.66 4.89 13.37
CA ARG A 33 4.82 4.88 11.91
C ARG A 33 6.09 5.60 11.49
N LYS A 34 6.72 5.08 10.44
CA LYS A 34 7.90 5.67 9.80
C LYS A 34 7.68 5.64 8.29
N LEU A 35 8.21 6.66 7.62
CA LEU A 35 8.29 6.68 6.18
C LEU A 35 9.60 6.02 5.76
N TYR A 36 9.51 5.14 4.77
CA TYR A 36 10.63 4.38 4.25
C TYR A 36 10.79 4.73 2.77
N THR A 37 11.99 5.14 2.38
CA THR A 37 12.36 5.18 0.97
C THR A 37 13.03 3.87 0.62
N LEU A 38 12.49 3.19 -0.39
CA LEU A 38 12.99 1.92 -0.87
C LEU A 38 13.75 2.12 -2.18
N ARG A 39 14.84 1.39 -2.36
CA ARG A 39 15.57 1.28 -3.62
C ARG A 39 15.46 -0.16 -4.11
N PHE A 40 14.92 -0.32 -5.30
CA PHE A 40 14.79 -1.61 -5.98
C PHE A 40 15.98 -1.84 -6.91
N PRO A 41 16.34 -3.11 -7.19
CA PRO A 41 17.28 -3.42 -8.26
C PRO A 41 16.73 -3.01 -9.63
N ASP A 42 17.60 -3.01 -10.65
CA ASP A 42 17.17 -2.78 -12.03
C ASP A 42 16.26 -3.92 -12.50
N GLY A 43 15.19 -3.58 -13.23
CA GLY A 43 14.20 -4.53 -13.69
C GLY A 43 12.90 -3.87 -14.13
N TRP A 44 12.00 -4.67 -14.68
CA TRP A 44 10.73 -4.19 -15.25
C TRP A 44 9.55 -4.36 -14.30
N TRP A 45 8.61 -3.42 -14.40
CA TRP A 45 7.34 -3.42 -13.71
C TRP A 45 6.22 -3.51 -14.73
N ILE A 46 5.21 -4.32 -14.44
CA ILE A 46 4.04 -4.42 -15.30
C ILE A 46 3.11 -3.25 -14.97
N ASP A 47 2.81 -2.41 -15.95
CA ASP A 47 1.74 -1.43 -15.82
C ASP A 47 0.39 -2.13 -15.98
N ILE A 48 -0.26 -2.43 -14.87
CA ILE A 48 -1.54 -3.12 -14.91
C ILE A 48 -2.65 -2.25 -15.52
N THR A 49 -2.47 -0.92 -15.52
CA THR A 49 -3.46 0.04 -16.05
C THR A 49 -3.33 0.27 -17.55
N ALA A 50 -2.27 -0.24 -18.19
CA ALA A 50 -2.09 -0.16 -19.62
C ALA A 50 -3.14 -0.99 -20.36
N THR A 51 -3.70 -0.44 -21.44
CA THR A 51 -4.70 -1.12 -22.27
C THR A 51 -4.18 -2.47 -22.79
N ASP A 52 -2.91 -2.53 -23.19
CA ASP A 52 -2.30 -3.75 -23.69
C ASP A 52 -2.20 -4.84 -22.62
N THR A 53 -1.94 -4.45 -21.35
CA THR A 53 -1.94 -5.40 -20.24
C THR A 53 -3.33 -5.92 -19.92
N ILE A 54 -4.36 -5.07 -19.98
CA ILE A 54 -5.76 -5.49 -19.79
C ILE A 54 -6.17 -6.49 -20.89
N ALA A 55 -5.81 -6.22 -22.14
CA ALA A 55 -6.07 -7.12 -23.25
C ALA A 55 -5.33 -8.45 -23.07
N ALA A 56 -4.04 -8.42 -22.74
CA ALA A 56 -3.24 -9.63 -22.51
C ALA A 56 -3.76 -10.48 -21.35
N LEU A 57 -4.29 -9.85 -20.29
CA LEU A 57 -4.90 -10.57 -19.16
C LEU A 57 -6.11 -11.41 -19.56
N ALA A 58 -6.90 -10.93 -20.52
CA ALA A 58 -8.04 -11.69 -21.05
C ALA A 58 -7.57 -12.97 -21.76
N ASP A 59 -6.44 -12.91 -22.48
CA ASP A 59 -5.85 -14.06 -23.17
C ASP A 59 -5.14 -15.03 -22.19
N LEU A 60 -4.49 -14.49 -21.16
CA LEU A 60 -3.71 -15.26 -20.17
C LEU A 60 -4.59 -16.08 -19.21
N HIS A 61 -5.86 -15.70 -19.03
CA HIS A 61 -6.76 -16.32 -18.06
C HIS A 61 -8.13 -16.65 -18.65
N ALA A 62 -8.24 -17.86 -19.22
CA ALA A 62 -9.49 -18.39 -19.79
C ALA A 62 -10.52 -18.89 -18.75
N ARG A 63 -10.34 -18.59 -17.47
CA ARG A 63 -11.27 -18.98 -16.39
C ARG A 63 -12.00 -17.75 -15.85
N PRO A 64 -13.21 -17.90 -15.29
CA PRO A 64 -13.86 -16.80 -14.60
C PRO A 64 -12.96 -16.25 -13.50
N TRP A 65 -12.87 -14.92 -13.42
CA TRP A 65 -12.11 -14.26 -12.38
C TRP A 65 -12.81 -14.40 -11.03
N PRO A 66 -12.11 -14.74 -9.95
CA PRO A 66 -12.70 -14.72 -8.63
C PRO A 66 -12.95 -13.27 -8.19
N THR A 67 -14.17 -12.98 -7.75
CA THR A 67 -14.58 -11.68 -7.19
C THR A 67 -15.17 -11.89 -5.79
N THR A 68 -15.39 -10.83 -5.03
CA THR A 68 -16.08 -10.92 -3.74
C THR A 68 -17.52 -11.44 -3.85
N GLU A 69 -18.15 -11.30 -5.02
CA GLU A 69 -19.53 -11.72 -5.28
C GLU A 69 -19.61 -13.13 -5.91
N GLY A 70 -18.46 -13.76 -6.16
CA GLY A 70 -18.35 -15.05 -6.83
C GLY A 70 -17.53 -14.98 -8.13
N PRO A 71 -17.41 -16.07 -8.88
CA PRO A 71 -16.69 -16.06 -10.15
C PRO A 71 -17.40 -15.17 -11.19
N SER A 72 -16.65 -14.35 -11.92
CA SER A 72 -17.15 -13.44 -12.95
C SER A 72 -16.43 -13.65 -14.29
N ASP A 73 -17.22 -13.83 -15.35
CA ASP A 73 -16.75 -13.89 -16.74
C ASP A 73 -16.78 -12.52 -17.44
N THR A 74 -17.02 -11.45 -16.68
CA THR A 74 -17.09 -10.11 -17.25
C THR A 74 -15.69 -9.68 -17.73
N PRO A 75 -15.57 -9.11 -18.96
CA PRO A 75 -14.31 -8.59 -19.44
C PRO A 75 -13.67 -7.61 -18.45
N LEU A 76 -12.36 -7.76 -18.22
CA LEU A 76 -11.62 -6.85 -17.36
C LEU A 76 -11.60 -5.44 -17.96
N THR A 77 -11.66 -4.45 -17.08
CA THR A 77 -11.60 -3.03 -17.43
C THR A 77 -10.70 -2.33 -16.43
N LEU A 78 -10.30 -1.10 -16.74
CA LEU A 78 -9.54 -0.28 -15.81
C LEU A 78 -10.25 -0.14 -14.44
N ALA A 79 -11.59 -0.04 -14.44
CA ALA A 79 -12.37 0.09 -13.22
C ALA A 79 -12.24 -1.13 -12.29
N HIS A 80 -12.11 -2.33 -12.85
CA HIS A 80 -11.86 -3.55 -12.07
C HIS A 80 -10.48 -3.52 -11.39
N LEU A 81 -9.47 -3.00 -12.09
CA LEU A 81 -8.09 -2.97 -11.61
C LEU A 81 -7.82 -1.87 -10.59
N THR A 82 -8.54 -0.76 -10.68
CA THR A 82 -8.47 0.35 -9.71
C THR A 82 -9.56 0.27 -8.63
N GLY A 83 -10.38 -0.80 -8.66
CA GLY A 83 -11.53 -1.00 -7.79
C GLY A 83 -11.18 -1.49 -6.39
N ASP A 84 -12.22 -1.75 -5.61
CA ASP A 84 -12.10 -2.17 -4.21
C ASP A 84 -12.18 -3.69 -3.99
N ASP A 85 -12.48 -4.46 -5.05
CA ASP A 85 -12.51 -5.91 -4.97
C ASP A 85 -11.08 -6.48 -4.86
N ARG A 86 -10.67 -6.75 -3.62
CA ARG A 86 -9.34 -7.31 -3.31
C ARG A 86 -9.20 -8.76 -3.74
N THR A 87 -10.28 -9.51 -3.83
CA THR A 87 -10.26 -10.89 -4.34
C THR A 87 -9.82 -10.85 -5.81
N LEU A 88 -10.43 -9.97 -6.59
CA LEU A 88 -10.13 -9.78 -7.99
C LEU A 88 -8.71 -9.23 -8.21
N THR A 89 -8.36 -8.10 -7.58
CA THR A 89 -7.05 -7.46 -7.83
C THR A 89 -5.88 -8.35 -7.41
N THR A 90 -6.04 -9.13 -6.33
CA THR A 90 -5.00 -10.07 -5.87
C THR A 90 -4.88 -11.27 -6.80
N ALA A 91 -6.01 -11.81 -7.31
CA ALA A 91 -5.99 -12.90 -8.28
C ALA A 91 -5.28 -12.48 -9.57
N ILE A 92 -5.55 -11.28 -10.07
CA ILE A 92 -4.87 -10.74 -11.26
C ILE A 92 -3.37 -10.58 -11.01
N ALA A 93 -2.97 -9.99 -9.88
CA ALA A 93 -1.56 -9.87 -9.51
C ALA A 93 -0.87 -11.25 -9.38
N GLY A 94 -1.59 -12.27 -8.88
CA GLY A 94 -1.11 -13.64 -8.81
C GLY A 94 -0.91 -14.27 -10.18
N VAL A 95 -1.87 -14.12 -11.10
CA VAL A 95 -1.74 -14.60 -12.48
C VAL A 95 -0.54 -13.97 -13.18
N LEU A 96 -0.36 -12.65 -13.04
CA LEU A 96 0.80 -11.95 -13.60
C LEU A 96 2.11 -12.47 -12.99
N ARG A 97 2.14 -12.67 -11.66
CA ARG A 97 3.30 -13.22 -10.93
C ARG A 97 3.69 -14.61 -11.43
N GLU A 98 2.73 -15.44 -11.80
CA GLU A 98 2.98 -16.85 -12.11
C GLU A 98 3.19 -17.13 -13.60
N ARG A 99 2.57 -16.34 -14.48
CA ARG A 99 2.50 -16.66 -15.91
C ARG A 99 3.31 -15.74 -16.81
N VAL A 100 3.77 -14.61 -16.30
CA VAL A 100 4.51 -13.63 -17.12
C VAL A 100 6.01 -13.80 -16.94
N THR A 101 6.68 -14.00 -18.07
CA THR A 101 8.13 -13.92 -18.24
C THR A 101 8.40 -12.89 -19.33
N LEU A 102 9.42 -12.06 -19.15
CA LEU A 102 9.82 -11.05 -20.14
C LEU A 102 10.57 -11.69 -21.31
N ASP A 103 10.72 -10.95 -22.40
CA ASP A 103 11.36 -11.44 -23.63
C ASP A 103 12.83 -11.87 -23.43
N ASP A 104 13.51 -11.27 -22.44
CA ASP A 104 14.88 -11.62 -22.05
C ASP A 104 14.97 -12.83 -21.09
N GLY A 105 13.83 -13.46 -20.79
CA GLY A 105 13.71 -14.59 -19.86
C GLY A 105 13.69 -14.19 -18.39
N SER A 106 13.82 -12.91 -18.05
CA SER A 106 13.71 -12.43 -16.67
C SER A 106 12.26 -12.37 -16.20
N LEU A 107 12.08 -12.28 -14.89
CA LEU A 107 10.76 -12.10 -14.27
C LEU A 107 10.53 -10.62 -13.95
N PRO A 108 9.30 -10.11 -14.11
CA PRO A 108 8.97 -8.78 -13.65
C PRO A 108 9.12 -8.67 -12.12
N MET A 109 9.51 -7.49 -11.64
CA MET A 109 9.66 -7.20 -10.21
C MET A 109 8.31 -7.12 -9.48
N GLY A 110 7.26 -6.74 -10.20
CA GLY A 110 5.96 -6.49 -9.64
C GLY A 110 5.04 -5.77 -10.62
N ILE A 111 4.02 -5.14 -10.06
CA ILE A 111 3.06 -4.31 -10.82
C ILE A 111 3.16 -2.84 -10.38
N GLN A 112 2.92 -1.94 -11.32
CA GLN A 112 2.63 -0.53 -11.06
C GLN A 112 1.18 -0.22 -11.45
N PHE A 113 0.56 0.72 -10.73
CA PHE A 113 -0.82 1.13 -10.97
C PHE A 113 -1.07 2.56 -10.50
N LEU A 114 -2.04 3.24 -11.10
CA LEU A 114 -2.44 4.58 -10.66
C LEU A 114 -3.21 4.52 -9.32
N SER A 115 -2.90 5.46 -8.44
CA SER A 115 -3.65 5.65 -7.20
C SER A 115 -5.08 6.10 -7.50
N LYS A 116 -6.07 5.41 -6.92
CA LYS A 116 -7.47 5.84 -6.97
C LYS A 116 -7.73 7.18 -6.24
N HIS A 117 -6.79 7.63 -5.43
CA HIS A 117 -6.84 8.92 -4.72
C HIS A 117 -6.21 10.08 -5.51
N GLY A 118 -5.76 9.81 -6.75
CA GLY A 118 -5.17 10.80 -7.63
C GLY A 118 -3.69 11.07 -7.35
N HIS A 119 -3.21 12.18 -7.89
CA HIS A 119 -1.80 12.54 -7.93
C HIS A 119 -1.51 13.65 -6.90
N PRO A 120 -0.59 13.44 -5.95
CA PRO A 120 -0.18 14.50 -5.03
C PRO A 120 0.60 15.59 -5.79
N ARG A 121 0.66 16.80 -5.22
CA ARG A 121 1.41 17.91 -5.82
C ARG A 121 2.89 17.56 -5.90
N GLY A 122 3.41 17.42 -7.12
CA GLY A 122 4.81 17.08 -7.38
C GLY A 122 5.13 15.57 -7.31
N GLY A 123 4.12 14.71 -7.20
CA GLY A 123 4.29 13.26 -7.27
C GLY A 123 3.53 12.63 -8.43
N SER A 124 3.94 11.42 -8.80
CA SER A 124 3.36 10.70 -9.94
C SER A 124 2.05 9.99 -9.62
N GLY A 125 1.64 9.92 -8.34
CA GLY A 125 0.48 9.14 -7.86
C GLY A 125 0.50 7.66 -8.27
N VAL A 126 1.65 7.16 -8.71
CA VAL A 126 1.85 5.75 -9.06
C VAL A 126 2.11 4.97 -7.78
N CYS A 127 1.35 3.90 -7.62
CA CYS A 127 1.54 2.88 -6.60
C CYS A 127 2.25 1.67 -7.21
N TRP A 128 3.03 0.98 -6.37
CA TRP A 128 3.88 -0.13 -6.77
C TRP A 128 3.60 -1.28 -5.82
N ALA A 129 3.46 -2.49 -6.34
CA ALA A 129 3.39 -3.72 -5.55
C ALA A 129 4.50 -4.67 -5.99
N TYR A 130 5.44 -4.92 -5.08
CA TYR A 130 6.63 -5.71 -5.31
C TYR A 130 6.41 -7.18 -4.94
N TRP A 131 6.89 -8.11 -5.76
CA TRP A 131 6.90 -9.53 -5.42
C TRP A 131 8.20 -9.91 -4.72
N MET A 132 8.09 -10.25 -3.44
CA MET A 132 9.21 -10.66 -2.58
C MET A 132 9.63 -12.13 -2.85
N ARG A 133 10.09 -12.40 -4.07
CA ARG A 133 10.44 -13.76 -4.51
C ARG A 133 11.67 -14.31 -3.81
N TYR A 134 12.59 -13.47 -3.34
CA TYR A 134 13.75 -13.94 -2.60
C TYR A 134 13.29 -14.46 -1.24
N ALA A 135 12.44 -13.70 -0.55
CA ALA A 135 11.83 -14.09 0.72
C ALA A 135 11.00 -15.36 0.60
N ASP A 136 10.23 -15.52 -0.49
CA ASP A 136 9.48 -16.75 -0.78
C ASP A 136 10.39 -18.00 -0.84
N ASN A 137 11.66 -17.82 -1.22
CA ASN A 137 12.69 -18.86 -1.28
C ASN A 137 13.60 -18.89 -0.04
N GLY A 138 13.28 -18.15 1.02
CA GLY A 138 14.10 -18.06 2.23
C GLY A 138 15.41 -17.27 2.04
N LEU A 139 15.52 -16.48 0.99
CA LEU A 139 16.66 -15.62 0.68
C LEU A 139 16.38 -14.17 1.11
N PRO A 140 17.43 -13.38 1.42
CA PRO A 140 17.27 -11.95 1.71
C PRO A 140 16.82 -11.19 0.45
N GLU A 141 15.88 -10.27 0.62
CA GLU A 141 15.42 -9.40 -0.47
C GLU A 141 16.52 -8.41 -0.90
N PRO A 142 16.72 -8.20 -2.20
CA PRO A 142 17.68 -7.22 -2.71
C PRO A 142 17.18 -5.77 -2.59
N VAL A 143 15.94 -5.56 -2.13
CA VAL A 143 15.39 -4.22 -1.91
C VAL A 143 16.05 -3.57 -0.70
N GLU A 144 16.63 -2.40 -0.91
CA GLU A 144 17.32 -1.65 0.13
C GLU A 144 16.41 -0.56 0.70
N VAL A 145 16.48 -0.37 2.01
CA VAL A 145 15.88 0.80 2.66
C VAL A 145 16.90 1.93 2.67
N SER A 146 16.75 2.90 1.78
CA SER A 146 17.70 4.01 1.62
C SER A 146 17.51 5.12 2.64
N VAL A 147 16.26 5.41 3.02
CA VAL A 147 15.93 6.44 4.01
C VAL A 147 14.86 5.92 4.97
N ARG A 148 15.03 6.25 6.26
CA ARG A 148 14.05 6.02 7.30
C ARG A 148 13.76 7.36 7.97
N SER A 149 12.58 7.91 7.78
CA SER A 149 12.16 9.16 8.41
C SER A 149 11.02 8.92 9.39
N VAL A 150 11.11 9.58 10.54
CA VAL A 150 10.01 9.68 11.49
C VAL A 150 9.06 10.76 10.98
N ILE A 151 7.76 10.56 11.17
CA ILE A 151 6.76 11.60 10.90
C ILE A 151 6.79 12.54 12.12
N GLY A 152 7.42 13.71 12.00
CA GLY A 152 7.49 14.71 13.08
C GLY A 152 6.21 15.54 13.22
N GLU A 153 6.11 16.36 14.28
CA GLU A 153 5.01 17.34 14.42
C GLU A 153 5.04 18.43 13.35
N ASP A 154 6.24 18.76 12.91
CA ASP A 154 6.50 19.78 11.91
C ASP A 154 6.53 19.22 10.49
N ASP A 155 6.21 17.93 10.32
CA ASP A 155 6.15 17.28 9.02
C ASP A 155 5.14 18.00 8.11
N PRO A 156 5.55 18.48 6.93
CA PRO A 156 4.71 19.30 6.07
C PRO A 156 3.50 18.52 5.55
N ASP A 157 3.66 17.22 5.28
CA ASP A 157 2.57 16.36 4.80
C ASP A 157 1.57 16.08 5.92
N LEU A 158 2.06 15.88 7.16
CA LEU A 158 1.19 15.76 8.34
C LEU A 158 0.38 17.05 8.56
N ARG A 159 1.03 18.22 8.52
CA ARG A 159 0.36 19.52 8.68
C ARG A 159 -0.67 19.78 7.58
N ALA A 160 -0.35 19.43 6.33
CA ALA A 160 -1.28 19.51 5.22
C ALA A 160 -2.50 18.62 5.44
N ALA A 161 -2.29 17.36 5.86
CA ALA A 161 -3.37 16.43 6.17
C ALA A 161 -4.22 16.91 7.35
N GLN A 162 -3.61 17.43 8.42
CA GLN A 162 -4.31 17.99 9.58
C GLN A 162 -5.22 19.16 9.18
N SER A 163 -4.74 20.06 8.32
CA SER A 163 -5.52 21.18 7.80
C SER A 163 -6.70 20.70 6.95
N TYR A 164 -6.44 19.81 5.99
CA TYR A 164 -7.45 19.32 5.06
C TYR A 164 -8.55 18.49 5.76
N CYS A 165 -8.14 17.52 6.58
CA CYS A 165 -9.04 16.62 7.30
C CYS A 165 -9.55 17.21 8.63
N LYS A 166 -9.14 18.44 8.98
CA LYS A 166 -9.52 19.16 10.21
C LYS A 166 -9.30 18.33 11.48
N PHE A 167 -8.11 17.75 11.63
CA PHE A 167 -7.72 17.02 12.85
C PHE A 167 -6.46 17.58 13.49
N LYS A 168 -6.25 17.24 14.77
CA LYS A 168 -5.04 17.53 15.54
C LYS A 168 -4.38 16.22 15.98
N SER A 169 -3.06 16.18 16.03
CA SER A 169 -2.33 15.13 16.76
C SER A 169 -1.62 15.76 17.95
N ARG A 170 -1.74 15.15 19.13
CA ARG A 170 -0.96 15.51 20.31
C ARG A 170 -0.37 14.26 20.90
#